data_AF-A0A498F9U6-F1
#
_entry.id   AF-A0A498F9U6-F1
#
_cell.length_a   1.000
_cell.length_b   1.000
_cell.length_c   1.000
_cell.angle_alpha   90.00
_cell.angle_beta   90.00
_cell.angle_gamma   90.00
#
_symmetry.space_group_name_H-M   'P 1'
#
loop_
_entity.id
_entity.type
_entity.pdbx_description
1 polymer ?
#
loop_
_entity_poly.entity_id
_entity_poly.type
_entity_poly.pdbx_seq_one_letter_code
_entity_poly.pdbx_strand_id
1 'polypeptide(L)'
;MSENLPEFNRDDLEEFVQEYMELDRRVQRPKDIYSVLRGPRERKYQYTLRYFLDPRKSHGFGYTLLDCFLESLDFYEFNLPGQHIEIEDEVQIGDEGSDGRIDLIICGGSALADHPRWAVFLELKVGAEEGTEQTTTYALADTW
;
A
#
# COMPACT_ATOMS: atom_id res chain seq x y z
N MET A 1 -18.55 -41.00 9.28
CA MET A 1 -18.31 -40.50 7.91
C MET A 1 -17.03 -39.72 7.99
N SER A 2 -15.95 -40.23 7.40
CA SER A 2 -14.63 -39.60 7.45
C SER A 2 -14.61 -38.48 6.43
N GLU A 3 -14.47 -37.24 6.89
CA GLU A 3 -14.22 -36.10 6.01
C GLU A 3 -12.85 -36.32 5.35
N ASN A 4 -12.85 -36.53 4.04
CA ASN A 4 -11.65 -36.48 3.21
C ASN A 4 -11.17 -35.02 3.18
N LEU A 5 -10.47 -34.60 4.22
CA LEU A 5 -9.66 -33.39 4.14
C LEU A 5 -8.55 -33.66 3.12
N PRO A 6 -8.40 -32.83 2.08
CA PRO A 6 -7.32 -33.00 1.12
C PRO A 6 -5.99 -32.97 1.88
N GLU A 7 -5.19 -34.01 1.71
CA GLU A 7 -3.88 -34.16 2.33
C GLU A 7 -3.03 -32.98 1.85
N PHE A 8 -2.81 -32.01 2.74
CA PHE A 8 -2.16 -30.75 2.40
C PHE A 8 -0.66 -31.02 2.20
N ASN A 9 -0.28 -31.27 0.95
CA ASN A 9 1.09 -31.53 0.58
C ASN A 9 1.86 -30.21 0.57
N ARG A 10 2.82 -30.10 1.50
CA ARG A 10 3.67 -28.92 1.66
C ARG A 10 4.48 -28.61 0.40
N ASP A 11 4.92 -29.65 -0.30
CA ASP A 11 5.73 -29.50 -1.50
C ASP A 11 4.92 -28.88 -2.65
N ASP A 12 3.64 -29.27 -2.77
CA ASP A 12 2.71 -28.70 -3.77
C ASP A 12 2.40 -27.23 -3.47
N LEU A 13 2.31 -26.84 -2.19
CA LEU A 13 2.14 -25.43 -1.81
C LEU A 13 3.41 -24.62 -2.11
N GLU A 14 4.59 -25.14 -1.79
CA GLU A 14 5.86 -24.47 -2.07
C GLU A 14 6.07 -24.31 -3.58
N GLU A 15 5.72 -25.31 -4.39
CA GLU A 15 5.73 -25.23 -5.85
C GLU A 15 4.73 -24.19 -6.38
N PHE A 16 3.49 -24.18 -5.89
CA PHE A 16 2.49 -23.18 -6.26
C PHE A 16 2.94 -21.75 -5.92
N VAL A 17 3.48 -21.54 -4.72
CA VAL A 17 4.00 -20.22 -4.31
C VAL A 17 5.16 -19.80 -5.22
N GLN A 18 6.06 -20.72 -5.56
CA GLN A 18 7.19 -20.45 -6.44
C GLN A 18 6.72 -20.09 -7.86
N GLU A 19 5.79 -20.85 -8.43
CA GLU A 19 5.19 -20.57 -9.75
C GLU A 19 4.43 -19.24 -9.77
N TYR A 20 3.66 -18.95 -8.72
CA TYR A 20 2.93 -17.69 -8.58
C TYR A 20 3.88 -16.49 -8.51
N MET A 21 4.95 -16.60 -7.72
CA MET A 21 6.00 -15.59 -7.62
C MET A 21 6.77 -15.41 -8.95
N GLU A 22 6.97 -16.49 -9.72
CA GLU A 22 7.53 -16.39 -11.07
C GLU A 22 6.58 -15.75 -12.08
N LEU A 23 5.27 -15.99 -11.96
CA LEU A 23 4.26 -15.39 -12.82
C LEU A 23 4.22 -13.86 -12.64
N ASP A 24 4.32 -13.41 -11.39
CA ASP A 24 4.41 -11.98 -11.04
C ASP A 24 5.72 -11.34 -11.55
N ARG A 25 6.82 -12.11 -11.51
CA ARG A 25 8.15 -11.69 -12.02
C ARG A 25 8.28 -11.70 -13.54
N ARG A 26 7.44 -12.43 -14.29
CA ARG A 26 7.49 -12.46 -15.77
C ARG A 26 6.94 -11.17 -16.37
N VAL A 27 7.78 -10.14 -16.31
CA VAL A 27 7.86 -8.98 -17.20
C VAL A 27 6.56 -8.19 -17.32
N GLN A 28 6.03 -7.69 -16.20
CA GLN A 28 5.23 -6.47 -16.31
C GLN A 28 6.18 -5.36 -16.77
N ARG A 29 5.97 -4.85 -17.99
CA ARG A 29 6.71 -3.68 -18.45
C ARG A 29 6.38 -2.51 -17.52
N PRO A 30 7.39 -1.71 -17.11
CA PRO A 30 7.13 -0.46 -16.41
C PRO A 30 6.07 0.33 -17.16
N LYS A 31 5.12 0.89 -16.41
CA LYS A 31 4.14 1.79 -17.00
C LYS A 31 4.90 2.99 -17.58
N ASP A 32 4.48 3.46 -18.73
CA ASP A 32 5.00 4.72 -19.26
C ASP A 32 4.74 5.83 -18.23
N ILE A 33 5.73 6.68 -17.97
CA ILE A 33 5.65 7.75 -16.97
C ILE A 33 4.44 8.66 -17.22
N TYR A 34 4.07 8.90 -18.49
CA TYR A 34 2.88 9.69 -18.84
C TYR A 34 1.57 8.98 -18.49
N SER A 35 1.58 7.65 -18.42
CA SER A 35 0.41 6.88 -17.98
C SER A 35 0.19 6.97 -16.46
N VAL A 36 1.24 7.31 -15.70
CA VAL A 36 1.19 7.56 -14.25
C VAL A 36 0.88 9.02 -13.95
N LEU A 37 1.45 9.96 -14.72
CA LEU A 37 1.29 11.41 -14.54
C LEU A 37 -0.04 11.95 -15.11
N ARG A 38 -1.17 11.54 -14.52
CA ARG A 38 -2.52 11.98 -14.93
C ARG A 38 -3.04 13.13 -14.04
N GLY A 39 -3.82 14.04 -14.65
CA GLY A 39 -4.60 15.05 -13.92
C GLY A 39 -3.85 16.36 -13.59
N PRO A 40 -4.41 17.17 -12.66
CA PRO A 40 -3.78 18.38 -12.12
C PRO A 40 -2.43 18.10 -11.43
N ARG A 41 -1.65 19.15 -11.19
CA ARG A 41 -0.27 19.04 -10.68
C ARG A 41 -0.17 18.16 -9.42
N GLU A 42 -0.99 18.41 -8.41
CA GLU A 42 -1.01 17.66 -7.15
C GLU A 42 -1.31 16.17 -7.35
N ARG A 43 -2.37 15.85 -8.10
CA ARG A 43 -2.72 14.47 -8.48
C ARG A 43 -1.59 13.75 -9.22
N LYS A 44 -0.81 14.46 -10.06
CA LYS A 44 0.36 13.85 -10.71
C LYS A 44 1.38 13.37 -9.69
N TYR A 45 1.66 14.16 -8.65
CA TYR A 45 2.61 13.76 -7.60
C TYR A 45 2.05 12.62 -6.76
N GLN A 46 0.77 12.68 -6.38
CA GLN A 46 0.08 11.62 -5.64
C GLN A 46 0.11 10.28 -6.39
N TYR A 47 -0.31 10.24 -7.66
CA TYR A 47 -0.28 9.02 -8.46
C TYR A 47 1.13 8.50 -8.72
N THR A 48 2.10 9.40 -8.87
CA THR A 48 3.50 9.03 -9.03
C THR A 48 4.03 8.38 -7.76
N LEU A 49 3.77 9.00 -6.60
CA LEU A 49 4.18 8.47 -5.31
C LEU A 49 3.55 7.10 -5.06
N ARG A 50 2.22 6.99 -5.22
CA ARG A 50 1.50 5.71 -5.11
C ARG A 50 2.08 4.63 -6.02
N TYR A 51 2.38 4.97 -7.28
CA TYR A 51 2.91 4.01 -8.23
C TYR A 51 4.29 3.47 -7.79
N PHE A 52 5.18 4.33 -7.31
CA PHE A 52 6.55 3.94 -6.96
C PHE A 52 6.71 3.37 -5.56
N LEU A 53 5.79 3.65 -4.64
CA LEU A 53 5.78 3.07 -3.30
C LEU A 53 5.15 1.66 -3.27
N ASP A 54 4.33 1.28 -4.25
CA ASP A 54 3.67 -0.03 -4.26
C ASP A 54 4.58 -1.10 -4.88
N PRO A 55 5.17 -2.00 -4.08
CA PRO A 55 6.18 -2.97 -4.54
C PRO A 55 5.64 -3.95 -5.58
N ARG A 56 4.31 -4.07 -5.73
CA ARG A 56 3.62 -4.92 -6.70
C ARG A 56 3.50 -4.27 -8.09
N LYS A 57 3.88 -3.00 -8.21
CA LYS A 57 3.82 -2.27 -9.48
C LYS A 57 5.05 -2.56 -10.33
N SER A 58 4.88 -2.40 -11.63
CA SER A 58 5.86 -2.79 -12.64
C SER A 58 7.14 -1.93 -12.72
N HIS A 59 7.41 -1.07 -11.74
CA HIS A 59 8.60 -0.21 -11.74
C HIS A 59 9.90 -0.96 -11.41
N GLY A 60 9.83 -2.17 -10.88
CA GLY A 60 11.00 -3.04 -10.69
C GLY A 60 11.89 -2.72 -9.50
N PHE A 61 11.46 -1.81 -8.61
CA PHE A 61 12.20 -1.48 -7.38
C PHE A 61 11.84 -2.40 -6.20
N GLY A 62 10.80 -3.23 -6.33
CA GLY A 62 10.27 -4.02 -5.23
C GLY A 62 10.01 -3.15 -4.00
N TYR A 63 10.43 -3.62 -2.83
CA TYR A 63 10.27 -2.90 -1.57
C TYR A 63 11.25 -1.73 -1.37
N THR A 64 12.31 -1.62 -2.17
CA THR A 64 13.41 -0.66 -1.95
C THR A 64 12.93 0.79 -1.74
N LEU A 65 11.99 1.27 -2.56
CA LEU A 65 11.50 2.65 -2.44
C LEU A 65 10.57 2.83 -1.24
N LEU A 66 9.78 1.81 -0.92
CA LEU A 66 8.91 1.80 0.25
C LEU A 66 9.74 1.77 1.54
N ASP A 67 10.77 0.92 1.60
CA ASP A 67 11.71 0.82 2.72
C ASP A 67 12.37 2.18 2.98
N CYS A 68 13.01 2.77 1.96
CA CYS A 68 13.62 4.09 2.09
C CYS A 68 12.63 5.19 2.52
N PHE A 69 11.38 5.10 2.06
CA PHE A 69 10.34 6.05 2.43
C PHE A 69 9.97 5.92 3.91
N LEU A 70 9.71 4.70 4.39
CA LEU A 70 9.37 4.45 5.79
C LEU A 70 10.54 4.76 6.73
N GLU A 71 11.77 4.45 6.32
CA GLU A 71 12.99 4.87 7.04
C GLU A 71 13.07 6.39 7.19
N SER A 72 12.69 7.16 6.17
CA SER A 72 12.69 8.63 6.24
C SER A 72 11.65 9.20 7.21
N LEU A 73 10.65 8.41 7.59
CA LEU A 73 9.64 8.75 8.60
C LEU A 73 10.03 8.26 10.01
N ASP A 74 11.23 7.70 10.18
CA ASP A 74 11.61 6.95 11.38
C ASP A 74 10.59 5.85 11.77
N PHE A 75 9.91 5.30 10.76
CA PHE A 75 8.93 4.24 10.92
C PHE A 75 9.56 2.88 10.60
N TYR A 76 9.80 2.08 11.63
CA TYR A 76 10.49 0.80 11.52
C TYR A 76 9.52 -0.36 11.75
N GLU A 77 9.05 -0.95 10.66
CA GLU A 77 8.31 -2.23 10.71
C GLU A 77 9.12 -3.35 10.07
N PHE A 78 9.15 -4.50 10.74
CA PHE A 78 10.06 -5.58 10.39
C PHE A 78 9.48 -6.43 9.25
N ASN A 79 10.33 -6.71 8.26
CA ASN A 79 10.06 -7.67 7.18
C ASN A 79 8.84 -7.30 6.32
N LEU A 80 8.84 -6.12 5.66
CA LEU A 80 7.80 -5.75 4.69
C LEU A 80 7.49 -6.84 3.65
N PRO A 81 8.49 -7.60 3.11
CA PRO A 81 8.20 -8.70 2.19
C PRO A 81 7.33 -9.82 2.77
N GLY A 82 7.30 -9.97 4.10
CA GLY A 82 6.46 -10.93 4.81
C GLY A 82 5.11 -10.37 5.26
N GLN A 83 4.81 -9.11 4.95
CA GLN A 83 3.55 -8.45 5.30
C GLN A 83 2.66 -8.29 4.07
N HIS A 84 1.34 -8.27 4.29
CA HIS A 84 0.42 -7.77 3.28
C HIS A 84 0.44 -6.25 3.31
N ILE A 85 0.83 -5.62 2.20
CA ILE A 85 0.90 -4.16 2.07
C ILE A 85 -0.18 -3.69 1.10
N GLU A 86 -0.95 -2.70 1.55
CA GLU A 86 -1.97 -2.01 0.76
C GLU A 86 -1.64 -0.52 0.67
N ILE A 87 -1.83 0.04 -0.53
CA ILE A 87 -1.59 1.46 -0.80
C ILE A 87 -2.78 2.02 -1.58
N GLU A 88 -3.52 2.90 -0.92
CA GLU A 88 -4.77 3.48 -1.41
C GLU A 88 -4.67 5.01 -1.46
N ASP A 89 -5.44 5.61 -2.37
CA ASP A 89 -5.50 7.05 -2.54
C ASP A 89 -6.95 7.53 -2.54
N GLU A 90 -7.16 8.80 -2.16
CA GLU A 90 -8.48 9.44 -2.08
C GLU A 90 -9.47 8.68 -1.17
N VAL A 91 -8.99 8.14 -0.04
CA VAL A 91 -9.78 7.36 0.94
C VAL A 91 -10.67 8.29 1.77
N GLN A 92 -11.95 7.95 1.93
CA GLN A 92 -12.92 8.76 2.66
C GLN A 92 -12.93 8.39 4.14
N ILE A 93 -12.97 9.37 5.04
CA ILE A 93 -13.14 9.09 6.47
C ILE A 93 -14.61 8.72 6.72
N GLY A 94 -14.84 7.62 7.44
CA GLY A 94 -16.18 7.07 7.70
C GLY A 94 -16.91 7.68 8.90
N ASP A 95 -16.23 8.49 9.71
CA ASP A 95 -16.76 9.02 10.97
C ASP A 95 -17.87 10.06 10.75
N GLU A 96 -18.93 10.00 11.58
CA GLU A 96 -20.07 10.91 11.48
C GLU A 96 -19.63 12.38 11.61
N GLY A 97 -19.90 13.18 10.57
CA GLY A 97 -19.59 14.61 10.53
C GLY A 97 -18.21 14.95 9.98
N SER A 98 -17.42 13.96 9.58
CA SER A 98 -16.18 14.15 8.82
C SER A 98 -16.47 14.26 7.32
N ASP A 99 -15.95 15.31 6.66
CA ASP A 99 -15.87 15.44 5.19
C ASP A 99 -14.41 15.31 4.72
N GLY A 100 -13.57 14.66 5.54
CA GLY A 100 -12.15 14.50 5.28
C GLY A 100 -11.87 13.38 4.30
N ARG A 101 -10.90 13.62 3.42
CA ARG A 101 -10.39 12.62 2.47
C ARG A 101 -8.88 12.54 2.60
N ILE A 102 -8.38 11.35 2.88
CA ILE A 102 -6.96 11.08 2.98
C ILE A 102 -6.37 10.93 1.57
N ASP A 103 -5.29 11.65 1.27
CA ASP A 103 -4.69 11.62 -0.06
C ASP A 103 -4.00 10.28 -0.34
N LEU A 104 -3.26 9.74 0.62
CA LEU A 104 -2.64 8.42 0.49
C LEU A 104 -2.60 7.70 1.85
N ILE A 105 -2.94 6.41 1.83
CA ILE A 105 -2.76 5.50 2.96
C ILE A 105 -1.80 4.41 2.53
N ILE A 106 -0.83 4.11 3.40
CA ILE A 106 0.01 2.93 3.31
C ILE A 106 -0.25 2.12 4.57
N CYS A 107 -0.76 0.91 4.44
CA CYS A 107 -1.00 0.06 5.59
C CYS A 107 -0.38 -1.32 5.39
N GLY A 108 0.00 -1.94 6.50
CA GLY A 108 0.63 -3.24 6.51
C GLY A 108 0.16 -4.10 7.66
N GLY A 109 0.17 -5.41 7.44
CA GLY A 109 -0.26 -6.35 8.46
C GLY A 109 -0.35 -7.78 7.98
N SER A 110 -1.12 -8.58 8.71
CA SER A 110 -1.43 -9.96 8.32
C SER A 110 -2.51 -9.93 7.24
N ALA A 111 -2.30 -10.67 6.15
CA ALA A 111 -3.32 -10.90 5.12
C ALA A 111 -4.60 -11.57 5.65
N LEU A 112 -4.57 -12.12 6.87
CA LEU A 112 -5.67 -12.86 7.50
C LEU A 112 -6.43 -12.03 8.57
N ALA A 113 -6.04 -10.77 8.79
CA ALA A 113 -6.68 -9.90 9.75
C ALA A 113 -7.63 -8.92 9.05
N ASP A 114 -8.79 -8.66 9.65
CA ASP A 114 -9.77 -7.68 9.15
C ASP A 114 -9.26 -6.23 9.25
N HIS A 115 -8.19 -5.99 10.02
CA HIS A 115 -7.58 -4.68 10.21
C HIS A 115 -6.07 -4.70 10.04
N PRO A 116 -5.48 -3.65 9.44
CA PRO A 116 -4.03 -3.53 9.34
C PRO A 116 -3.39 -3.40 10.73
N ARG A 117 -2.15 -3.86 10.86
CA ARG A 117 -1.39 -3.74 12.12
C ARG A 117 -0.82 -2.34 12.30
N TRP A 118 -0.57 -1.65 11.21
CA TRP A 118 -0.11 -0.28 11.17
C TRP A 118 -0.61 0.41 9.90
N ALA A 119 -0.73 1.72 9.98
CA ALA A 119 -1.06 2.57 8.86
C ALA A 119 -0.25 3.88 8.94
N VAL A 120 0.16 4.38 7.79
CA VAL A 120 0.72 5.71 7.59
C VAL A 120 -0.29 6.48 6.75
N PHE A 121 -0.80 7.57 7.29
CA PHE A 121 -1.72 8.49 6.62
C PHE A 121 -0.92 9.67 6.10
N LEU A 122 -1.10 10.02 4.82
CA LEU A 122 -0.39 11.12 4.19
C LEU A 122 -1.38 12.13 3.63
N GLU A 123 -1.15 13.40 3.98
CA GLU A 123 -1.69 14.56 3.29
C GLU A 123 -0.62 15.11 2.35
N LEU A 124 -0.91 15.24 1.05
CA LEU A 124 0.07 15.66 0.06
C LEU A 124 -0.19 17.10 -0.34
N LYS A 125 0.77 18.01 -0.09
CA LYS A 125 0.68 19.41 -0.52
C LYS A 125 1.73 19.74 -1.58
N VAL A 126 1.32 20.48 -2.61
CA VAL A 126 2.24 20.99 -3.64
C VAL A 126 2.16 22.50 -3.76
N GLY A 127 3.11 23.21 -3.15
CA GLY A 127 3.17 24.67 -3.19
C GLY A 127 2.17 25.37 -2.26
N ALA A 128 1.65 24.64 -1.26
CA ALA A 128 0.80 25.14 -0.18
C ALA A 128 1.27 24.54 1.15
N GLU A 129 0.94 25.21 2.25
CA GLU A 129 1.12 24.68 3.61
C GLU A 129 -0.06 23.79 4.00
N GLU A 130 0.13 22.93 5.00
CA GLU A 130 -0.94 22.11 5.57
C GLU A 130 -2.01 23.00 6.24
N GLY A 131 -3.28 22.63 6.14
CA GLY A 131 -4.32 23.22 6.97
C GLY A 131 -4.17 22.77 8.42
N THR A 132 -4.60 23.59 9.39
CA THR A 132 -4.52 23.22 10.80
C THR A 132 -5.29 21.92 11.07
N GLU A 133 -4.63 20.94 11.69
CA GLU A 133 -5.21 19.68 12.21
C GLU A 133 -5.68 18.63 11.18
N GLN A 134 -5.40 18.80 9.87
CA GLN A 134 -5.81 17.82 8.85
C GLN A 134 -5.21 16.43 9.10
N THR A 135 -3.88 16.32 9.17
CA THR A 135 -3.22 15.02 9.36
C THR A 135 -3.53 14.41 10.73
N THR A 136 -3.69 15.24 11.77
CA THR A 136 -4.09 14.80 13.11
C THR A 136 -5.48 14.17 13.12
N THR A 137 -6.42 14.72 12.35
CA THR A 137 -7.78 14.19 12.23
C THR A 137 -7.77 12.75 11.67
N TYR A 138 -6.89 12.47 10.71
CA TYR A 138 -6.79 11.14 10.10
C TYR A 138 -6.27 10.10 11.08
N ALA A 139 -5.24 10.45 11.86
CA ALA A 139 -4.65 9.55 12.84
C ALA A 139 -5.59 9.21 14.01
N LEU A 140 -6.60 10.05 14.24
CA LEU A 140 -7.60 9.87 15.32
C LEU A 140 -8.93 9.29 14.81
N ALA A 141 -9.10 9.13 13.50
CA ALA A 141 -10.34 8.59 12.93
C ALA A 141 -10.49 7.10 13.28
N ASP A 142 -11.68 6.71 13.72
CA ASP A 142 -11.99 5.31 14.05
C ASP A 142 -12.25 4.48 12.79
N THR A 143 -12.71 5.13 11.71
CA THR A 143 -13.03 4.48 10.44
C THR A 143 -12.56 5.29 9.22
N TRP A 144 -12.06 4.57 8.21
CA TRP A 144 -11.65 5.05 6.90
C TRP A 144 -11.87 3.97 5.83
#